data_AF-A0A4J1NLI0-F1
#
_entry.id   AF-A0A4J1NLI0-F1
#
_cell.length_a   1.000
_cell.length_b   1.000
_cell.length_c   1.000
_cell.angle_alpha   90.00
_cell.angle_beta   90.00
_cell.angle_gamma   90.00
#
_symmetry.space_group_name_H-M   'P 1'
#
loop_
_entity.id
_entity.type
_entity.pdbx_description
1 polymer ?
#
loop_
_entity_poly.entity_id
_entity_poly.type
_entity_poly.pdbx_seq_one_letter_code
_entity_poly.pdbx_strand_id
1 'polypeptide(L)'
;MKIFKGEFYRISVLTDKLVRLEYSKTGSFEDRTTQLIYNRDFGQVSLDYIETSNVLDIMTDYFHLHFNKGEFNAENLFIELKGNFAVYGSRWYFGESIETLKGTARTLDKADGAIPLEDGIISRNGIALLDDSQGFIWDEQSGYIERENQIDLYFFAYGHDYRGAIRDFYHLTGSTPLLPRYALGNWWSRYWPYTSDEYLDLIDRFETEKIPLSIGVLDMDWHITDIPARFGSGWTGYSWNKNLIPNPEQLLQQLHDRKLKLSLNVHPADGIRAYEEAYPQVAKRLGLNVELEEPAIFDFF
;
A
#
# COMPACT_ATOMS: atom_id res chain seq x y z
N MET A 1 12.87 21.78 2.34
CA MET A 1 11.52 22.16 2.74
C MET A 1 11.58 23.37 3.67
N LYS A 2 10.46 24.06 3.90
CA LYS A 2 10.33 25.08 4.96
C LYS A 2 9.32 24.59 5.99
N ILE A 3 9.68 24.64 7.27
CA ILE A 3 8.85 24.13 8.38
C ILE A 3 8.44 25.30 9.28
N PHE A 4 7.16 25.34 9.63
CA PHE A 4 6.57 26.21 10.63
C PHE A 4 6.02 25.33 11.75
N LYS A 5 6.49 25.55 12.98
CA LYS A 5 6.20 24.66 14.12
C LYS A 5 5.68 25.48 15.30
N GLY A 6 4.51 25.11 15.80
CA GLY A 6 3.99 25.54 17.08
C GLY A 6 4.05 24.42 18.12
N GLU A 7 3.33 24.61 19.22
CA GLU A 7 3.22 23.60 20.27
C GLU A 7 2.46 22.35 19.80
N PHE A 8 1.34 22.54 19.09
CA PHE A 8 0.44 21.45 18.67
C PHE A 8 0.33 21.27 17.16
N TYR A 9 0.99 22.10 16.36
CA TYR A 9 0.96 22.00 14.90
C TYR A 9 2.36 22.02 14.28
N ARG A 10 2.48 21.37 13.12
CA ARG A 10 3.63 21.50 12.22
C ARG A 10 3.12 21.58 10.79
N ILE A 11 3.48 22.66 10.09
CA ILE A 11 3.18 22.86 8.68
C ILE A 11 4.50 22.84 7.92
N SER A 12 4.64 21.87 7.01
CA SER A 12 5.87 21.67 6.23
C SER A 12 5.58 21.88 4.75
N VAL A 13 6.13 22.95 4.18
CA VAL A 13 6.04 23.24 2.75
C VAL A 13 7.12 22.42 2.04
N LEU A 14 6.68 21.38 1.33
CA LEU A 14 7.53 20.41 0.65
C LEU A 14 7.92 20.93 -0.73
N THR A 15 6.95 21.40 -1.51
CA THR A 15 7.16 22.10 -2.79
C THR A 15 6.32 23.36 -2.84
N ASP A 16 6.45 24.15 -3.91
CA ASP A 16 5.55 25.28 -4.16
C ASP A 16 4.08 24.85 -4.39
N LYS A 17 3.81 23.55 -4.56
CA LYS A 17 2.50 22.94 -4.80
C LYS A 17 2.09 21.90 -3.75
N LEU A 18 2.94 21.56 -2.80
CA LEU A 18 2.71 20.47 -1.84
C LEU A 18 3.05 20.91 -0.42
N VAL A 19 2.06 20.83 0.46
CA VAL A 19 2.22 21.17 1.87
C VAL A 19 1.69 20.06 2.76
N ARG A 20 2.46 19.72 3.79
CA ARG A 20 2.08 18.77 4.84
C ARG A 20 1.55 19.53 6.05
N LEU A 21 0.44 19.06 6.61
CA LEU A 21 -0.27 19.62 7.75
C LEU A 21 -0.30 18.57 8.85
N GLU A 22 0.36 18.85 9.96
CA GLU A 22 0.34 17.98 11.14
C GLU A 22 -0.27 18.72 12.33
N TYR A 23 -1.16 18.05 13.05
CA TYR A 23 -1.70 18.53 14.32
C TYR A 23 -1.76 17.39 15.34
N SER A 24 -1.20 17.65 16.52
CA SER A 24 -1.05 16.68 17.60
C SER A 24 -1.29 17.34 18.94
N LYS A 25 -2.21 16.77 19.74
CA LYS A 25 -2.52 17.27 21.09
C LYS A 25 -1.38 17.07 22.08
N THR A 26 -0.44 16.18 21.77
CA THR A 26 0.76 15.92 22.60
C THR A 26 1.97 16.75 22.16
N GLY A 27 1.88 17.45 21.01
CA GLY A 27 3.01 18.16 20.42
C GLY A 27 4.08 17.26 19.79
N SER A 28 3.80 15.95 19.71
CA SER A 28 4.63 14.97 18.99
C SER A 28 4.29 14.97 17.51
N PHE A 29 5.31 14.97 16.66
CA PHE A 29 5.18 14.95 15.19
C PHE A 29 6.00 13.81 14.60
N GLU A 30 5.65 13.35 13.39
CA GLU A 30 6.27 12.14 12.81
C GLU A 30 7.23 12.46 11.67
N ASP A 31 8.48 12.03 11.81
CA ASP A 31 9.54 12.20 10.81
C ASP A 31 10.00 10.87 10.21
N ARG A 32 9.69 9.73 10.85
CA ARG A 32 9.98 8.39 10.34
C ARG A 32 9.14 8.08 9.11
N THR A 33 9.57 7.07 8.37
CA THR A 33 8.81 6.51 7.27
C THR A 33 7.51 5.90 7.79
N THR A 34 6.40 6.15 7.09
CA THR A 34 5.14 5.42 7.32
C THR A 34 4.98 4.35 6.25
N GLN A 35 3.96 3.51 6.39
CA GLN A 35 3.58 2.53 5.38
C GLN A 35 3.37 3.18 3.99
N LEU A 36 2.92 4.43 3.97
CA LEU A 36 2.63 5.18 2.76
C LEU A 36 3.75 6.14 2.37
N ILE A 37 4.34 6.88 3.32
CA ILE A 37 5.27 7.98 3.06
C ILE A 37 6.70 7.59 3.41
N TYR A 38 7.54 7.52 2.38
CA TYR A 38 8.94 7.13 2.48
C TYR A 38 9.91 8.32 2.50
N ASN A 39 9.64 9.39 1.75
CA ASN A 39 10.58 10.49 1.61
C ASN A 39 9.90 11.87 1.59
N ARG A 40 10.29 12.73 2.54
CA ARG A 40 9.76 14.09 2.68
C ARG A 40 10.76 15.17 2.25
N ASP A 41 11.97 14.80 1.81
CA ASP A 41 12.97 15.76 1.38
C ASP A 41 12.81 16.12 -0.10
N PHE A 42 12.23 17.29 -0.35
CA PHE A 42 12.05 17.89 -1.67
C PHE A 42 13.06 19.02 -1.96
N GLY A 43 14.07 19.22 -1.11
CA GLY A 43 15.00 20.33 -1.23
C GLY A 43 14.39 21.68 -0.84
N GLN A 44 15.08 22.79 -1.11
CA GLN A 44 14.62 24.12 -0.70
C GLN A 44 13.44 24.60 -1.55
N VAL A 45 12.48 25.27 -0.90
CA VAL A 45 11.31 25.86 -1.55
C VAL A 45 11.38 27.38 -1.43
N SER A 46 11.06 28.08 -2.52
CA SER A 46 10.90 29.54 -2.51
C SER A 46 9.46 29.88 -2.14
N LEU A 47 9.29 30.71 -1.11
CA LEU A 47 7.98 31.18 -0.66
C LEU A 47 8.12 32.48 0.12
N ASP A 48 7.04 33.24 0.14
CA ASP A 48 6.85 34.36 1.06
C ASP A 48 5.98 33.91 2.23
N TYR A 49 6.18 34.51 3.41
CA TYR A 49 5.32 34.24 4.56
C TYR A 49 5.21 35.43 5.50
N ILE A 50 4.07 35.53 6.18
CA ILE A 50 3.86 36.42 7.33
C ILE A 50 3.62 35.52 8.53
N GLU A 51 4.49 35.63 9.53
CA GLU A 51 4.32 34.91 10.78
C GLU A 51 4.27 35.88 11.96
N THR A 52 3.15 35.88 12.67
CA THR A 52 2.95 36.63 13.91
C THR A 52 2.70 35.66 15.08
N SER A 53 2.40 36.18 16.26
CA SER A 53 1.98 35.35 17.39
C SER A 53 0.67 34.58 17.13
N ASN A 54 -0.22 35.12 16.28
CA ASN A 54 -1.58 34.61 16.10
C ASN A 54 -1.87 34.08 14.70
N VAL A 55 -1.08 34.49 13.70
CA VAL A 55 -1.36 34.20 12.29
C VAL A 55 -0.10 33.66 11.61
N LEU A 56 -0.30 32.69 10.74
CA LEU A 56 0.66 32.20 9.76
C LEU A 56 0.02 32.27 8.36
N ASP A 57 0.54 33.14 7.52
CA ASP A 57 0.23 33.21 6.10
C ASP A 57 1.44 32.74 5.30
N ILE A 58 1.23 31.79 4.38
CA ILE A 58 2.26 31.24 3.49
C ILE A 58 1.80 31.43 2.05
N MET A 59 2.65 32.02 1.22
CA MET A 59 2.37 32.28 -0.19
C MET A 59 3.45 31.66 -1.06
N THR A 60 3.04 30.77 -1.96
CA THR A 60 3.86 30.26 -3.07
C THR A 60 3.32 30.78 -4.40
N ASP A 61 3.91 30.41 -5.53
CA ASP A 61 3.33 30.73 -6.84
C ASP A 61 1.98 30.02 -7.10
N TYR A 62 1.70 28.92 -6.38
CA TYR A 62 0.55 28.04 -6.64
C TYR A 62 -0.49 28.01 -5.53
N PHE A 63 -0.16 28.35 -4.28
CA PHE A 63 -1.16 28.40 -3.22
C PHE A 63 -0.92 29.53 -2.22
N HIS A 64 -2.00 29.86 -1.50
CA HIS A 64 -1.99 30.67 -0.30
C HIS A 64 -2.57 29.84 0.83
N LEU A 65 -1.79 29.57 1.87
CA LEU A 65 -2.26 28.96 3.11
C LEU A 65 -2.40 30.06 4.15
N HIS A 66 -3.57 30.15 4.77
CA HIS A 66 -3.84 31.02 5.90
C HIS A 66 -4.19 30.19 7.12
N PHE A 67 -3.53 30.47 8.23
CA PHE A 67 -3.75 29.78 9.49
C PHE A 67 -3.80 30.76 10.67
N ASN A 68 -4.98 30.88 11.28
CA ASN A 68 -5.13 31.45 12.61
C ASN A 68 -4.67 30.40 13.62
N LYS A 69 -3.51 30.63 14.25
CA LYS A 69 -2.82 29.67 15.12
C LYS A 69 -3.76 29.16 16.22
N GLY A 70 -4.00 27.86 16.23
CA GLY A 70 -4.93 27.18 17.14
C GLY A 70 -5.17 25.73 16.70
N GLU A 71 -6.29 25.15 17.12
CA GLU A 71 -6.72 23.84 16.60
C GLU A 71 -7.08 23.96 15.12
N PHE A 72 -6.68 22.96 14.33
CA PHE A 72 -7.07 22.87 12.92
C PHE A 72 -8.58 22.67 12.80
N ASN A 73 -9.25 23.62 12.14
CA ASN A 73 -10.66 23.57 11.83
C ASN A 73 -10.96 24.54 10.66
N ALA A 74 -12.18 24.49 10.13
CA ALA A 74 -12.60 25.28 8.99
C ALA A 74 -12.56 26.81 9.20
N GLU A 75 -12.60 27.29 10.45
CA GLU A 75 -12.51 28.73 10.77
C GLU A 75 -11.06 29.21 10.80
N ASN A 76 -10.16 28.32 11.21
CA ASN A 76 -8.77 28.66 11.48
C ASN A 76 -7.83 28.37 10.31
N LEU A 77 -8.14 27.41 9.44
CA LEU A 77 -7.21 26.95 8.40
C LEU A 77 -7.91 26.81 7.05
N PHE A 78 -7.38 27.52 6.05
CA PHE A 78 -7.73 27.31 4.65
C PHE A 78 -6.49 27.33 3.76
N ILE A 79 -6.61 26.64 2.62
CA ILE A 79 -5.63 26.70 1.53
C ILE A 79 -6.37 27.06 0.24
N GLU A 80 -5.91 28.13 -0.40
CA GLU A 80 -6.42 28.61 -1.68
C GLU A 80 -5.42 28.31 -2.79
N LEU A 81 -5.84 27.54 -3.79
CA LEU A 81 -5.09 27.34 -5.02
C LEU A 81 -5.15 28.61 -5.87
N LYS A 82 -3.97 29.10 -6.29
CA LYS A 82 -3.82 30.23 -7.20
C LYS A 82 -4.03 29.76 -8.63
N GLY A 83 -4.96 30.39 -9.33
CA GLY A 83 -5.28 30.12 -10.73
C GLY A 83 -6.76 29.83 -10.93
N ASN A 84 -7.26 30.12 -12.13
CA ASN A 84 -8.69 30.01 -12.46
C ASN A 84 -9.09 28.57 -12.79
N PHE A 85 -8.99 27.65 -11.81
CA PHE A 85 -9.27 26.23 -11.98
C PHE A 85 -10.72 25.83 -11.65
N ALA A 86 -11.44 26.66 -10.91
CA ALA A 86 -12.84 26.45 -10.56
C ALA A 86 -13.66 27.76 -10.66
N VAL A 87 -14.91 27.64 -11.09
CA VAL A 87 -15.84 28.77 -11.31
C VAL A 87 -16.19 29.50 -10.01
N TYR A 88 -16.21 28.78 -8.88
CA TYR A 88 -16.60 29.31 -7.56
C TYR A 88 -15.41 29.52 -6.60
N GLY A 89 -14.19 29.54 -7.14
CA GLY A 89 -12.95 29.62 -6.36
C GLY A 89 -12.38 28.23 -5.99
N SER A 90 -11.08 28.19 -5.74
CA SER A 90 -10.34 26.96 -5.43
C SER A 90 -9.79 27.00 -4.00
N ARG A 91 -10.62 27.45 -3.06
CA ARG A 91 -10.31 27.46 -1.63
C ARG A 91 -10.87 26.21 -0.96
N TRP A 92 -10.03 25.56 -0.18
CA TRP A 92 -10.37 24.45 0.69
C TRP A 92 -10.26 24.91 2.14
N TYR A 93 -11.30 24.68 2.90
CA TYR A 93 -11.29 24.84 4.35
C TYR A 93 -11.01 23.48 5.02
N PHE A 94 -10.28 23.51 6.13
CA PHE A 94 -9.92 22.27 6.82
C PHE A 94 -11.16 21.45 7.20
N GLY A 95 -11.16 20.17 6.79
CA GLY A 95 -12.26 19.23 7.01
C GLY A 95 -13.27 19.12 5.86
N GLU A 96 -13.18 19.97 4.83
CA GLU A 96 -13.98 19.80 3.62
C GLU A 96 -13.53 18.59 2.80
N SER A 97 -14.49 17.86 2.22
CA SER A 97 -14.20 16.79 1.29
C SER A 97 -13.78 17.34 -0.06
N ILE A 98 -12.87 16.64 -0.74
CA ILE A 98 -12.42 16.99 -2.09
C ILE A 98 -12.87 15.92 -3.07
N GLU A 99 -13.56 16.33 -4.14
CA GLU A 99 -13.89 15.42 -5.23
C GLU A 99 -12.66 15.17 -6.11
N THR A 100 -12.11 13.96 -6.02
CA THR A 100 -10.94 13.55 -6.80
C THR A 100 -11.36 12.79 -8.07
N LEU A 101 -10.41 12.59 -9.00
CA LEU A 101 -10.59 11.65 -10.11
C LEU A 101 -10.47 10.17 -9.67
N LYS A 102 -10.49 9.92 -8.35
CA LYS A 102 -10.29 8.64 -7.70
C LYS A 102 -8.92 8.01 -7.97
N GLY A 103 -8.62 6.96 -7.21
CA GLY A 103 -7.37 6.21 -7.26
C GLY A 103 -7.64 4.74 -7.56
N THR A 104 -7.07 3.87 -6.73
CA THR A 104 -7.22 2.42 -6.83
C THR A 104 -8.23 1.90 -5.81
N ALA A 105 -8.58 0.62 -5.92
CA ALA A 105 -9.22 -0.11 -4.83
C ALA A 105 -8.17 -1.05 -4.22
N ARG A 106 -8.15 -1.15 -2.88
CA ARG A 106 -7.21 -2.02 -2.17
C ARG A 106 -7.39 -3.51 -2.48
N THR A 107 -8.62 -3.98 -2.68
CA THR A 107 -8.92 -5.38 -2.99
C THR A 107 -10.16 -5.51 -3.87
N LEU A 108 -10.20 -6.59 -4.65
CA LEU A 108 -11.37 -7.04 -5.42
C LEU A 108 -12.03 -8.29 -4.81
N ASP A 109 -11.61 -8.69 -3.61
CA ASP A 109 -12.19 -9.86 -2.94
C ASP A 109 -13.70 -9.68 -2.76
N LYS A 110 -14.45 -10.69 -3.21
CA LYS A 110 -15.92 -10.72 -3.19
C LYS A 110 -16.59 -9.61 -4.02
N ALA A 111 -15.85 -8.91 -4.88
CA ALA A 111 -16.43 -7.95 -5.80
C ALA A 111 -17.26 -8.68 -6.87
N ASP A 112 -18.48 -8.20 -7.10
CA ASP A 112 -19.35 -8.61 -8.20
C ASP A 112 -19.70 -7.37 -9.03
N GLY A 113 -18.98 -7.18 -10.14
CA GLY A 113 -19.12 -6.02 -11.00
C GLY A 113 -18.35 -4.79 -10.52
N ALA A 114 -18.95 -3.61 -10.67
CA ALA A 114 -18.30 -2.33 -10.39
C ALA A 114 -18.18 -2.07 -8.89
N ILE A 115 -17.02 -1.58 -8.45
CA ILE A 115 -16.76 -1.20 -7.07
C ILE A 115 -16.37 0.28 -6.96
N PRO A 116 -16.62 0.94 -5.81
CA PRO A 116 -16.09 2.27 -5.56
C PRO A 116 -14.57 2.25 -5.49
N LEU A 117 -13.95 3.29 -6.03
CA LEU A 117 -12.52 3.55 -5.90
C LEU A 117 -12.26 4.51 -4.75
N GLU A 118 -11.10 4.39 -4.11
CA GLU A 118 -10.63 5.32 -3.09
C GLU A 118 -10.30 6.69 -3.71
N ASP A 119 -10.16 7.72 -2.88
CA ASP A 119 -9.74 9.03 -3.37
C ASP A 119 -8.29 9.02 -3.85
N GLY A 120 -8.02 9.77 -4.92
CA GLY A 120 -6.70 9.91 -5.52
C GLY A 120 -6.05 11.25 -5.21
N ILE A 121 -4.82 11.45 -5.71
CA ILE A 121 -4.05 12.69 -5.50
C ILE A 121 -4.27 13.77 -6.59
N ILE A 122 -5.25 13.57 -7.48
CA ILE A 122 -5.58 14.49 -8.57
C ILE A 122 -7.08 14.77 -8.64
N SER A 123 -7.46 15.99 -9.04
CA SER A 123 -8.86 16.38 -9.24
C SER A 123 -9.03 17.34 -10.42
N ARG A 124 -10.28 17.51 -10.87
CA ARG A 124 -10.62 18.54 -11.87
C ARG A 124 -10.54 19.96 -11.31
N ASN A 125 -10.79 20.11 -10.01
CA ASN A 125 -10.74 21.40 -9.29
C ASN A 125 -9.31 21.81 -8.93
N GLY A 126 -8.33 20.95 -9.18
CA GLY A 126 -6.90 21.24 -9.07
C GLY A 126 -6.27 21.00 -7.71
N ILE A 127 -7.06 20.57 -6.73
CA ILE A 127 -6.62 20.26 -5.37
C ILE A 127 -6.90 18.80 -5.01
N ALA A 128 -6.09 18.18 -4.17
CA ALA A 128 -6.36 16.87 -3.58
C ALA A 128 -5.73 16.76 -2.18
N LEU A 129 -6.20 15.78 -1.41
CA LEU A 129 -5.69 15.49 -0.08
C LEU A 129 -5.27 14.03 -0.01
N LEU A 130 -4.11 13.78 0.58
CA LEU A 130 -3.66 12.45 0.97
C LEU A 130 -3.56 12.42 2.49
N ASP A 131 -4.27 11.49 3.12
CA ASP A 131 -4.34 11.34 4.57
C ASP A 131 -3.46 10.18 5.04
N ASP A 132 -2.41 10.49 5.81
CA ASP A 132 -1.47 9.52 6.40
C ASP A 132 -1.65 9.41 7.93
N SER A 133 -2.76 9.96 8.46
CA SER A 133 -3.03 10.05 9.90
C SER A 133 -3.18 8.68 10.58
N GLN A 134 -3.58 7.65 9.82
CA GLN A 134 -3.81 6.29 10.32
C GLN A 134 -2.76 5.29 9.81
N GLY A 135 -1.74 5.75 9.08
CA GLY A 135 -0.69 4.88 8.55
C GLY A 135 0.20 4.33 9.66
N PHE A 136 0.56 3.04 9.58
CA PHE A 136 1.58 2.45 10.45
C PHE A 136 2.92 3.15 10.24
N ILE A 137 3.68 3.30 11.32
CA ILE A 137 5.02 3.85 11.29
C ILE A 137 6.01 2.71 11.21
N TRP A 138 7.01 2.82 10.35
CA TRP A 138 8.12 1.88 10.32
C TRP A 138 9.15 2.24 11.39
N ASP A 139 9.42 1.29 12.26
CA ASP A 139 10.47 1.30 13.27
C ASP A 139 11.51 0.22 12.95
N GLU A 140 12.80 0.55 13.08
CA GLU A 140 13.88 -0.36 12.71
C GLU A 140 13.95 -1.60 13.63
N GLN A 141 13.53 -1.48 14.89
CA GLN A 141 13.60 -2.57 15.87
C GLN A 141 12.32 -3.38 15.93
N SER A 142 11.18 -2.68 15.90
CA SER A 142 9.86 -3.27 16.09
C SER A 142 9.10 -3.54 14.80
N GLY A 143 9.60 -3.09 13.64
CA GLY A 143 8.87 -3.16 12.38
C GLY A 143 7.74 -2.13 12.33
N TYR A 144 6.59 -2.49 11.76
CA TYR A 144 5.46 -1.58 11.71
C TYR A 144 4.79 -1.46 13.09
N ILE A 145 4.62 -0.23 13.56
CA ILE A 145 3.94 0.09 14.82
C ILE A 145 2.73 1.00 14.56
N GLU A 146 1.70 0.86 15.38
CA GLU A 146 0.56 1.75 15.34
C GLU A 146 0.96 3.19 15.66
N ARG A 147 0.25 4.13 15.04
CA ARG A 147 0.45 5.55 15.21
C ARG A 147 -0.50 6.09 16.29
N GLU A 148 0.03 6.92 17.19
CA GLU A 148 -0.82 7.71 18.09
C GLU A 148 -1.70 8.65 17.25
N ASN A 149 -2.98 8.77 17.63
CA ASN A 149 -3.97 9.54 16.87
C ASN A 149 -3.56 11.02 16.73
N GLN A 150 -3.16 11.40 15.52
CA GLN A 150 -2.76 12.75 15.13
C GLN A 150 -3.21 13.01 13.69
N ILE A 151 -3.39 14.27 13.34
CA ILE A 151 -3.65 14.67 11.95
C ILE A 151 -2.32 14.72 11.22
N ASP A 152 -2.24 14.09 10.06
CA ASP A 152 -1.10 14.16 9.13
C ASP A 152 -1.59 14.10 7.68
N LEU A 153 -1.74 15.28 7.08
CA LEU A 153 -2.33 15.45 5.76
C LEU A 153 -1.32 16.04 4.78
N TYR A 154 -1.39 15.62 3.53
CA TYR A 154 -0.63 16.20 2.43
C TYR A 154 -1.63 16.84 1.46
N PHE A 155 -1.55 18.16 1.33
CA PHE A 155 -2.38 18.92 0.42
C PHE A 155 -1.66 19.15 -0.91
N PHE A 156 -2.25 18.64 -1.99
CA PHE A 156 -1.74 18.72 -3.36
C PHE A 156 -2.42 19.88 -4.09
N ALA A 157 -1.69 20.96 -4.37
CA ALA A 157 -2.14 22.18 -5.05
C ALA A 157 -1.59 22.26 -6.49
N TYR A 158 -1.82 21.22 -7.29
CA TYR A 158 -1.17 21.08 -8.61
C TYR A 158 -1.97 21.66 -9.79
N GLY A 159 -3.21 22.11 -9.57
CA GLY A 159 -4.06 22.52 -10.68
C GLY A 159 -4.25 21.36 -11.67
N HIS A 160 -3.97 21.60 -12.95
CA HIS A 160 -4.01 20.58 -13.99
C HIS A 160 -2.64 19.97 -14.34
N ASP A 161 -1.62 20.24 -13.53
CA ASP A 161 -0.30 19.57 -13.63
C ASP A 161 -0.35 18.16 -13.01
N TYR A 162 -1.17 17.29 -13.59
CA TYR A 162 -1.39 15.93 -13.09
C TYR A 162 -0.11 15.09 -13.09
N ARG A 163 0.76 15.31 -14.06
CA ARG A 163 2.05 14.61 -14.13
C ARG A 163 3.00 15.07 -13.03
N GLY A 164 3.03 16.37 -12.73
CA GLY A 164 3.76 16.90 -11.58
C GLY A 164 3.26 16.30 -10.27
N ALA A 165 1.95 16.23 -10.07
CA ALA A 165 1.35 15.65 -8.88
C ALA A 165 1.75 14.18 -8.67
N ILE A 166 1.65 13.37 -9.73
CA ILE A 166 2.03 11.95 -9.69
C ILE A 166 3.55 11.77 -9.48
N ARG A 167 4.38 12.61 -10.09
CA ARG A 167 5.83 12.57 -9.88
C ARG A 167 6.19 12.83 -8.42
N ASP A 168 5.61 13.87 -7.83
CA ASP A 168 5.92 14.27 -6.46
C ASP A 168 5.27 13.30 -5.46
N PHE A 169 4.13 12.67 -5.81
CA PHE A 169 3.57 11.52 -5.08
C PHE A 169 4.56 10.33 -5.07
N TYR A 170 5.15 9.94 -6.20
CA TYR A 170 6.16 8.86 -6.19
C TYR A 170 7.45 9.25 -5.48
N HIS A 171 7.79 10.54 -5.42
CA HIS A 171 8.88 11.00 -4.57
C HIS A 171 8.53 10.83 -3.08
N LEU A 172 7.28 11.13 -2.69
CA LEU A 172 6.77 10.90 -1.33
C LEU A 172 6.76 9.41 -0.96
N THR A 173 6.15 8.56 -1.81
CA THR A 173 5.81 7.18 -1.46
C THR A 173 6.84 6.15 -1.92
N GLY A 174 7.87 6.58 -2.65
CA GLY A 174 8.78 5.69 -3.35
C GLY A 174 8.29 5.32 -4.75
N SER A 175 9.24 5.08 -5.63
CA SER A 175 8.97 4.68 -7.02
C SER A 175 8.50 3.24 -7.12
N THR A 176 7.53 2.98 -8.00
CA THR A 176 7.12 1.60 -8.31
C THR A 176 8.29 0.85 -8.97
N PRO A 177 8.68 -0.33 -8.45
CA PRO A 177 9.75 -1.11 -9.06
C PRO A 177 9.36 -1.58 -10.45
N LEU A 178 10.36 -1.71 -11.34
CA LEU A 178 10.11 -2.24 -12.67
C LEU A 178 9.62 -3.68 -12.58
N LEU A 179 8.45 -3.95 -13.15
CA LEU A 179 7.94 -5.31 -13.23
C LEU A 179 8.83 -6.16 -14.13
N PRO A 180 9.10 -7.42 -13.77
CA PRO A 180 9.80 -8.32 -14.68
C PRO A 180 8.95 -8.52 -15.94
N ARG A 181 9.60 -8.51 -17.12
CA ARG A 181 8.91 -8.51 -18.42
C ARG A 181 7.85 -9.60 -18.58
N TYR A 182 8.07 -10.78 -18.00
CA TYR A 182 7.14 -11.91 -18.08
C TYR A 182 5.81 -11.66 -17.35
N ALA A 183 5.76 -10.75 -16.37
CA ALA A 183 4.53 -10.42 -15.64
C ALA A 183 3.51 -9.68 -16.51
N LEU A 184 3.96 -9.06 -17.61
CA LEU A 184 3.12 -8.39 -18.60
C LEU A 184 2.57 -9.34 -19.69
N GLY A 185 2.90 -10.64 -19.60
CA GLY A 185 2.36 -11.66 -20.50
C GLY A 185 1.03 -12.25 -20.01
N ASN A 186 0.57 -13.32 -20.66
CA ASN A 186 -0.66 -14.00 -20.24
C ASN A 186 -0.42 -14.90 -19.02
N TRP A 187 -1.36 -14.87 -18.09
CA TRP A 187 -1.41 -15.70 -16.89
C TRP A 187 -2.49 -16.74 -17.04
N TRP A 188 -2.18 -17.98 -16.66
CA TRP A 188 -3.19 -19.01 -16.42
C TRP A 188 -3.36 -19.23 -14.92
N SER A 189 -4.59 -19.07 -14.42
CA SER A 189 -4.96 -19.36 -13.04
C SER A 189 -6.37 -19.93 -12.99
N ARG A 190 -6.57 -20.92 -12.13
CA ARG A 190 -7.89 -21.51 -11.83
C ARG A 190 -7.82 -22.15 -10.45
N TYR A 191 -8.84 -21.88 -9.62
CA TYR A 191 -9.04 -22.63 -8.40
C TYR A 191 -9.43 -24.08 -8.74
N TRP A 192 -8.42 -24.95 -8.77
CA TRP A 192 -8.55 -26.34 -9.20
C TRP A 192 -7.41 -27.22 -8.64
N PRO A 193 -7.73 -28.43 -8.15
CA PRO A 193 -6.75 -29.34 -7.56
C PRO A 193 -5.95 -30.09 -8.63
N TYR A 194 -5.11 -29.36 -9.36
CA TYR A 194 -4.29 -29.93 -10.43
C TYR A 194 -3.33 -31.00 -9.92
N THR A 195 -3.34 -32.16 -10.58
CA THR A 195 -2.21 -33.09 -10.48
C THR A 195 -1.03 -32.60 -11.34
N SER A 196 0.18 -33.10 -11.07
CA SER A 196 1.37 -32.76 -11.88
C SER A 196 1.16 -33.05 -13.37
N ASP A 197 0.65 -34.23 -13.70
CA ASP A 197 0.43 -34.65 -15.09
C ASP A 197 -0.67 -33.81 -15.75
N GLU A 198 -1.78 -33.58 -15.06
CA GLU A 198 -2.88 -32.75 -15.57
C GLU A 198 -2.42 -31.33 -15.89
N TYR A 199 -1.60 -30.74 -15.02
CA TYR A 199 -1.09 -29.39 -15.24
C TYR A 199 -0.12 -29.33 -16.42
N LEU A 200 0.78 -30.32 -16.55
CA LEU A 200 1.72 -30.40 -17.68
C LEU A 200 0.99 -30.60 -19.01
N ASP A 201 0.01 -31.50 -19.06
CA ASP A 201 -0.83 -31.74 -20.23
C ASP A 201 -1.58 -30.47 -20.65
N LEU A 202 -2.08 -29.71 -19.68
CA LEU A 202 -2.72 -28.42 -19.93
C LEU A 202 -1.75 -27.42 -20.56
N ILE A 203 -0.53 -27.28 -20.02
CA ILE A 203 0.48 -26.39 -20.58
C ILE A 203 0.89 -26.83 -21.99
N ASP A 204 1.06 -28.13 -22.24
CA ASP A 204 1.40 -28.66 -23.56
C ASP A 204 0.27 -28.44 -24.58
N ARG A 205 -0.98 -28.41 -24.10
CA ARG A 205 -2.13 -28.01 -24.92
C ARG A 205 -2.10 -26.53 -25.29
N PHE A 206 -1.72 -25.62 -24.40
CA PHE A 206 -1.53 -24.20 -24.73
C PHE A 206 -0.51 -24.01 -25.86
N GLU A 207 0.62 -24.73 -25.80
CA GLU A 207 1.63 -24.72 -26.86
C GLU A 207 1.06 -25.28 -28.17
N THR A 208 0.36 -26.41 -28.12
CA THR A 208 -0.26 -27.05 -29.29
C THR A 208 -1.30 -26.15 -29.97
N GLU A 209 -2.12 -25.46 -29.17
CA GLU A 209 -3.13 -24.50 -29.63
C GLU A 209 -2.53 -23.13 -30.00
N LYS A 210 -1.22 -22.94 -29.83
CA LYS A 210 -0.47 -21.71 -30.12
C LYS A 210 -1.00 -20.50 -29.33
N ILE A 211 -1.43 -20.75 -28.10
CA ILE A 211 -1.86 -19.71 -27.16
C ILE A 211 -0.69 -19.41 -26.23
N PRO A 212 -0.05 -18.21 -26.32
CA PRO A 212 1.13 -17.92 -25.55
C PRO A 212 0.80 -17.74 -24.06
N LEU A 213 1.59 -18.35 -23.20
CA LEU A 213 1.56 -18.17 -21.75
C LEU A 213 2.92 -17.70 -21.23
N SER A 214 2.90 -16.90 -20.17
CA SER A 214 4.11 -16.44 -19.48
C SER A 214 4.16 -16.90 -18.03
N ILE A 215 3.00 -16.97 -17.37
CA ILE A 215 2.89 -17.42 -15.99
C ILE A 215 1.82 -18.51 -15.85
N GLY A 216 2.18 -19.58 -15.15
CA GLY A 216 1.24 -20.55 -14.61
C GLY A 216 1.07 -20.36 -13.11
N VAL A 217 -0.17 -20.34 -12.63
CA VAL A 217 -0.51 -20.25 -11.21
C VAL A 217 -1.02 -21.61 -10.73
N LEU A 218 -0.39 -22.14 -9.69
CA LEU A 218 -0.97 -23.24 -8.91
C LEU A 218 -1.75 -22.63 -7.74
N ASP A 219 -3.06 -22.83 -7.75
CA ASP A 219 -3.95 -22.36 -6.70
C ASP A 219 -3.83 -23.24 -5.43
N MET A 220 -4.62 -22.95 -4.40
CA MET A 220 -4.59 -23.52 -3.03
C MET A 220 -4.03 -24.94 -2.88
N ASP A 221 -4.49 -25.88 -3.70
CA ASP A 221 -4.17 -27.30 -3.58
C ASP A 221 -2.72 -27.69 -3.92
N TRP A 222 -1.86 -26.73 -4.31
CA TRP A 222 -0.41 -26.98 -4.31
C TRP A 222 0.09 -27.37 -2.91
N HIS A 223 -0.53 -26.82 -1.86
CA HIS A 223 -0.30 -27.22 -0.48
C HIS A 223 -1.41 -28.14 0.03
N ILE A 224 -1.15 -28.81 1.16
CA ILE A 224 -2.15 -29.67 1.81
C ILE A 224 -3.33 -28.81 2.29
N THR A 225 -4.52 -29.08 1.77
CA THR A 225 -5.79 -28.41 2.13
C THR A 225 -6.72 -29.32 2.95
N ASP A 226 -6.64 -30.64 2.74
CA ASP A 226 -7.30 -31.64 3.58
C ASP A 226 -6.43 -31.94 4.82
N ILE A 227 -6.69 -31.21 5.90
CA ILE A 227 -5.94 -31.28 7.15
C ILE A 227 -6.81 -31.83 8.30
N PRO A 228 -6.23 -32.42 9.36
CA PRO A 228 -7.01 -32.85 10.50
C PRO A 228 -7.80 -31.69 11.12
N ALA A 229 -9.11 -31.87 11.33
CA ALA A 229 -10.02 -30.82 11.81
C ALA A 229 -9.57 -30.14 13.11
N ARG A 230 -8.79 -30.83 13.96
CA ARG A 230 -8.20 -30.27 15.18
C ARG A 230 -7.26 -29.08 14.92
N PHE A 231 -6.74 -28.95 13.70
CA PHE A 231 -5.92 -27.82 13.26
C PHE A 231 -6.73 -26.72 12.58
N GLY A 232 -8.04 -26.91 12.34
CA GLY A 232 -8.90 -25.90 11.73
C GLY A 232 -9.00 -26.00 10.21
N SER A 233 -8.98 -24.85 9.53
CA SER A 233 -9.16 -24.74 8.09
C SER A 233 -7.85 -24.97 7.34
N GLY A 234 -7.88 -25.70 6.22
CA GLY A 234 -6.76 -25.85 5.28
C GLY A 234 -6.56 -24.67 4.34
N TRP A 235 -7.04 -23.48 4.71
CA TRP A 235 -6.90 -22.25 3.92
C TRP A 235 -5.48 -21.69 3.93
N THR A 236 -4.71 -21.96 4.98
CA THR A 236 -3.28 -21.63 5.04
C THR A 236 -2.48 -22.94 4.95
N GLY A 237 -1.43 -22.95 4.15
CA GLY A 237 -0.51 -24.09 4.15
C GLY A 237 0.84 -23.83 3.47
N TYR A 238 1.83 -24.60 3.90
CA TYR A 238 3.24 -24.44 3.47
C TYR A 238 3.91 -25.77 3.08
N SER A 239 3.17 -26.88 3.13
CA SER A 239 3.65 -28.22 2.78
C SER A 239 3.01 -28.67 1.47
N TRP A 240 3.83 -29.14 0.54
CA TRP A 240 3.36 -29.62 -0.76
C TRP A 240 2.35 -30.77 -0.61
N ASN A 241 1.24 -30.69 -1.33
CA ASN A 241 0.31 -31.79 -1.43
C ASN A 241 0.87 -32.91 -2.31
N LYS A 242 1.60 -33.86 -1.71
CA LYS A 242 2.26 -34.96 -2.44
C LYS A 242 1.30 -35.93 -3.13
N ASN A 243 0.01 -35.90 -2.81
CA ASN A 243 -0.99 -36.70 -3.53
C ASN A 243 -1.28 -36.14 -4.93
N LEU A 244 -1.23 -34.81 -5.08
CA LEU A 244 -1.41 -34.13 -6.36
C LEU A 244 -0.06 -33.84 -7.05
N ILE A 245 0.95 -33.50 -6.25
CA ILE A 245 2.27 -33.08 -6.69
C ILE A 245 3.34 -33.94 -6.00
N PRO A 246 3.53 -35.21 -6.40
CA PRO A 246 4.45 -36.13 -5.73
C PRO A 246 5.90 -35.65 -5.75
N ASN A 247 6.31 -35.02 -6.86
CA ASN A 247 7.65 -34.46 -7.04
C ASN A 247 7.59 -33.00 -7.49
N PRO A 248 7.43 -32.04 -6.56
CA PRO A 248 7.31 -30.63 -6.90
C PRO A 248 8.52 -30.09 -7.65
N GLU A 249 9.74 -30.48 -7.25
CA GLU A 249 10.97 -30.02 -7.92
C GLU A 249 10.96 -30.40 -9.41
N GLN A 250 10.55 -31.63 -9.73
CA GLN A 250 10.41 -32.08 -11.11
C GLN A 250 9.33 -31.31 -11.87
N LEU A 251 8.14 -31.11 -11.28
CA LEU A 251 7.07 -30.33 -11.90
C LEU A 251 7.53 -28.89 -12.20
N LEU A 252 8.12 -28.21 -11.21
CA LEU A 252 8.63 -26.85 -11.35
C LEU A 252 9.70 -26.76 -12.44
N GLN A 253 10.63 -27.73 -12.48
CA GLN A 253 11.65 -27.79 -13.52
C GLN A 253 11.05 -27.97 -14.92
N GLN A 254 10.09 -28.89 -15.07
CA GLN A 254 9.42 -29.14 -16.35
C GLN A 254 8.62 -27.93 -16.85
N LEU A 255 8.04 -27.14 -15.95
CA LEU A 255 7.37 -25.88 -16.28
C LEU A 255 8.38 -24.78 -16.67
N HIS A 256 9.52 -24.70 -15.97
CA HIS A 256 10.60 -23.79 -16.33
C HIS A 256 11.25 -24.14 -17.68
N ASP A 257 11.39 -25.42 -18.01
CA ASP A 257 11.89 -25.88 -19.32
C ASP A 257 10.97 -25.43 -20.47
N ARG A 258 9.66 -25.30 -20.17
CA ARG A 258 8.63 -24.70 -21.04
C ARG A 258 8.61 -23.17 -20.98
N LYS A 259 9.61 -22.55 -20.35
CA LYS A 259 9.81 -21.10 -20.22
C LYS A 259 8.72 -20.36 -19.44
N LEU A 260 7.90 -21.08 -18.67
CA LEU A 260 6.93 -20.46 -17.78
C LEU A 260 7.61 -19.92 -16.52
N LYS A 261 7.04 -18.85 -15.98
CA LYS A 261 7.22 -18.44 -14.59
C LYS A 261 6.04 -18.93 -13.77
N LEU A 262 6.24 -19.03 -12.46
CA LEU A 262 5.30 -19.71 -11.58
C LEU A 262 4.90 -18.81 -10.42
N SER A 263 3.63 -18.94 -10.01
CA SER A 263 3.09 -18.36 -8.79
C SER A 263 2.34 -19.45 -8.03
N LEU A 264 2.46 -19.42 -6.71
CA LEU A 264 1.69 -20.26 -5.80
C LEU A 264 0.72 -19.35 -5.04
N ASN A 265 -0.55 -19.72 -4.95
CA ASN A 265 -1.51 -18.99 -4.12
C ASN A 265 -1.27 -19.33 -2.64
N VAL A 266 -1.04 -18.33 -1.80
CA VAL A 266 -0.91 -18.53 -0.35
C VAL A 266 -1.80 -17.55 0.40
N HIS A 267 -2.58 -18.05 1.35
CA HIS A 267 -3.23 -17.24 2.36
C HIS A 267 -2.50 -17.46 3.68
N PRO A 268 -1.79 -16.46 4.22
CA PRO A 268 -0.85 -16.71 5.32
C PRO A 268 -1.48 -16.57 6.72
N ALA A 269 -2.79 -16.32 6.80
CA ALA A 269 -3.47 -15.82 8.01
C ALA A 269 -3.32 -16.72 9.24
N ASP A 270 -3.32 -18.04 9.07
CA ASP A 270 -3.29 -18.97 10.21
C ASP A 270 -1.86 -19.36 10.64
N GLY A 271 -0.83 -18.77 10.03
CA GLY A 271 0.56 -19.05 10.35
C GLY A 271 0.99 -20.50 10.03
N ILE A 272 2.08 -20.96 10.66
CA ILE A 272 2.65 -22.31 10.42
C ILE A 272 2.26 -23.23 11.58
N ARG A 273 1.53 -24.30 11.26
CA ARG A 273 0.97 -25.25 12.24
C ARG A 273 1.80 -26.54 12.33
N ALA A 274 1.59 -27.32 13.39
CA ALA A 274 2.43 -28.47 13.71
C ALA A 274 2.44 -29.61 12.69
N TYR A 275 1.43 -29.72 11.82
CA TYR A 275 1.41 -30.72 10.75
C TYR A 275 2.29 -30.35 9.55
N GLU A 276 2.75 -29.11 9.45
CA GLU A 276 3.53 -28.63 8.32
C GLU A 276 4.97 -29.20 8.34
N GLU A 277 5.50 -29.60 7.19
CA GLU A 277 6.85 -30.13 7.03
C GLU A 277 7.93 -29.19 7.60
N ALA A 278 7.72 -27.87 7.48
CA ALA A 278 8.64 -26.85 7.98
C ALA A 278 8.55 -26.61 9.50
N TYR A 279 7.48 -27.06 10.17
CA TYR A 279 7.21 -26.71 11.56
C TYR A 279 8.34 -27.03 12.53
N PRO A 280 9.01 -28.20 12.49
CA PRO A 280 10.09 -28.50 13.46
C PRO A 280 11.22 -27.48 13.43
N GLN A 281 11.55 -26.94 12.24
CA GLN A 281 12.58 -25.91 12.08
C GLN A 281 12.09 -24.56 12.61
N VAL A 282 10.84 -24.21 12.30
CA VAL A 282 10.20 -22.96 12.75
C VAL A 282 10.05 -22.94 14.28
N ALA A 283 9.53 -24.01 14.87
CA ALA A 283 9.37 -24.15 16.32
C ALA A 283 10.70 -24.01 17.05
N LYS A 284 11.77 -24.64 16.55
CA LYS A 284 13.13 -24.47 17.10
C LYS A 284 13.61 -23.02 17.02
N ARG A 285 13.35 -22.33 15.91
CA ARG A 285 13.81 -20.95 15.67
C ARG A 285 13.08 -19.93 16.52
N LEU A 286 11.79 -20.17 16.79
CA LEU A 286 10.92 -19.28 17.55
C LEU A 286 10.78 -19.68 19.04
N GLY A 287 11.29 -20.86 19.43
CA GLY A 287 11.18 -21.35 20.79
C GLY A 287 9.77 -21.82 21.17
N LEU A 288 9.00 -22.32 20.19
CA LEU A 288 7.63 -22.77 20.38
C LEU A 288 7.57 -24.10 21.15
N ASN A 289 6.49 -24.31 21.90
CA ASN A 289 6.22 -25.53 22.60
C ASN A 289 5.75 -26.64 21.63
N VAL A 290 6.69 -27.50 21.24
CA VAL A 290 6.43 -28.63 20.34
C VAL A 290 5.49 -29.67 20.94
N GLU A 291 5.54 -29.91 22.26
CA GLU A 291 4.65 -30.87 22.94
C GLU A 291 3.19 -30.43 22.91
N LEU A 292 2.96 -29.12 22.98
CA LEU A 292 1.63 -28.50 22.88
C LEU A 292 1.25 -28.14 21.43
N GLU A 293 2.10 -28.45 20.44
CA GLU A 293 1.87 -28.10 19.03
C GLU A 293 1.59 -26.60 18.82
N GLU A 294 2.28 -25.74 19.58
CA GLU A 294 2.10 -24.29 19.55
C GLU A 294 2.36 -23.72 18.13
N PRO A 295 1.37 -23.08 17.47
CA PRO A 295 1.54 -22.59 16.11
C PRO A 295 2.45 -21.36 16.05
N ALA A 296 3.17 -21.20 14.93
CA ALA A 296 3.83 -19.95 14.61
C ALA A 296 2.81 -18.97 14.01
N ILE A 297 2.21 -18.14 14.85
CA ILE A 297 1.19 -17.17 14.44
C ILE A 297 1.82 -16.05 13.63
N PHE A 298 1.15 -15.64 12.55
CA PHE A 298 1.51 -14.44 11.83
C PHE A 298 0.63 -13.29 12.31
N ASP A 299 1.26 -12.35 13.00
CA ASP A 299 0.56 -11.17 13.48
C ASP A 299 0.49 -10.13 12.36
N PHE A 300 -0.67 -10.04 11.73
CA PHE A 300 -0.96 -9.01 10.72
C PHE A 300 -1.72 -7.82 11.31
N PHE A 301 -1.83 -7.75 12.65
CA PHE A 301 -2.63 -6.76 13.37
C PHE A 301 -1.83 -6.04 14.46
#